data_AF-A0A962JMI0-F1
#
_entry.id   AF-A0A962JMI0-F1
#
_cell.length_a   1.000
_cell.length_b   1.000
_cell.length_c   1.000
_cell.angle_alpha   90.00
_cell.angle_beta   90.00
_cell.angle_gamma   90.00
#
_symmetry.space_group_name_H-M   'P 1'
#
loop_
_entity.id
_entity.type
_entity.pdbx_description
1 polymer ?
#
loop_
_entity_poly.entity_id
_entity_poly.type
_entity_poly.pdbx_seq_one_letter_code
_entity_poly.pdbx_strand_id
1 'polypeptide(L)' 'GLFISGANDGLVGQCSSHLGVVLRDNYSMNHLDEVNLMFGLRDIFSTDPKSVYRGHANRLKLAGM' A
#
# COMPACT_ATOMS: atom_id res chain seq x y z
N GLY A 1 14.83 3.32 3.22
CA GLY A 1 14.26 4.56 2.67
C GLY A 1 15.19 5.73 2.88
N LEU A 2 14.83 6.89 2.33
CA LEU A 2 15.64 8.10 2.41
C LEU A 2 15.87 8.58 3.86
N PHE A 3 14.88 8.37 4.75
CA PHE A 3 14.92 8.83 6.14
C PHE A 3 14.77 7.71 7.18
N ILE A 4 14.45 6.49 6.73
CA ILE A 4 14.10 5.34 7.59
C ILE A 4 14.89 4.12 7.15
N SER A 5 15.47 3.39 8.11
CA SER A 5 16.21 2.15 7.86
C SER A 5 15.30 0.93 7.81
N GLY A 6 15.72 -0.15 7.13
CA GLY A 6 14.94 -1.38 6.96
C GLY A 6 13.94 -1.35 5.81
N ALA A 7 12.96 -2.26 5.81
CA ALA A 7 11.86 -2.27 4.86
C ALA A 7 10.86 -1.12 5.19
N ASN A 8 10.58 -0.29 4.19
CA ASN A 8 9.72 0.90 4.29
C ASN A 8 9.31 1.35 2.90
N ASP A 9 8.31 2.23 2.85
CA ASP A 9 7.81 2.89 1.65
C ASP A 9 8.55 4.22 1.34
N GLY A 10 9.61 4.54 2.11
CA GLY A 10 10.34 5.81 2.05
C GLY A 10 9.97 6.83 3.13
N LEU A 11 8.82 6.71 3.80
CA LEU A 11 8.33 7.61 4.86
C LEU A 11 7.79 6.89 6.10
N VAL A 12 7.35 5.64 5.98
CA VAL A 12 6.79 4.80 7.04
C VAL A 12 7.45 3.42 7.00
N GLY A 13 7.90 2.93 8.17
CA GLY A 13 8.46 1.59 8.33
C GLY A 13 7.39 0.50 8.21
N GLN A 14 7.75 -0.66 7.62
CA GLN A 14 6.81 -1.80 7.47
C GLN A 14 6.15 -2.21 8.79
N CYS A 15 6.93 -2.38 9.87
CA CYS A 15 6.35 -2.72 11.18
C CYS A 15 5.48 -1.59 11.76
N SER A 16 5.77 -0.33 11.41
CA SER A 16 5.03 0.83 11.89
C SER A 16 3.69 1.02 11.18
N SER A 17 3.46 0.40 10.02
CA SER A 17 2.20 0.48 9.28
C SER A 17 1.14 -0.52 9.75
N HIS A 18 1.49 -1.43 10.66
CA HIS A 18 0.61 -2.48 11.14
C HIS A 18 -0.47 -1.92 12.07
N LEU A 19 -1.73 -2.00 11.65
CA LEU A 19 -2.90 -1.66 12.44
C LEU A 19 -4.02 -2.68 12.18
N GLY A 20 -4.55 -3.28 13.25
CA GLY A 20 -5.63 -4.27 13.15
C GLY A 20 -5.21 -5.51 12.34
N VAL A 21 -6.03 -5.91 11.36
CA VAL A 21 -5.75 -7.06 10.49
C VAL A 21 -4.92 -6.61 9.29
N VAL A 22 -3.63 -6.95 9.29
CA VAL A 22 -2.72 -6.67 8.17
C VAL A 22 -3.01 -7.64 7.03
N LEU A 23 -3.59 -7.13 5.95
CA LEU A 23 -3.96 -7.94 4.78
C LEU A 23 -2.75 -8.32 3.94
N ARG A 24 -1.83 -7.36 3.74
CA ARG A 24 -0.57 -7.50 3.02
C ARG A 24 0.24 -6.21 3.17
N ASP A 25 1.54 -6.32 3.40
CA ASP A 25 2.45 -5.20 3.67
C ASP A 25 3.76 -5.27 2.86
N ASN A 26 3.83 -6.17 1.87
CA ASN A 26 5.01 -6.40 1.02
C ASN A 26 4.77 -6.08 -0.46
N TYR A 27 3.93 -5.08 -0.74
CA TYR A 27 3.81 -4.53 -2.09
C TYR A 27 5.08 -3.75 -2.44
N SER A 28 5.53 -3.85 -3.68
CA SER A 28 6.60 -2.98 -4.20
C SER A 28 6.00 -1.60 -4.51
N MET A 29 5.77 -0.80 -3.47
CA MET A 29 5.22 0.55 -3.51
C MET A 29 6.06 1.47 -2.61
N ASN A 30 6.31 2.69 -3.06
CA ASN A 30 6.70 3.79 -2.17
C ASN A 30 5.45 4.51 -1.62
N HIS A 31 5.65 5.44 -0.70
CA HIS A 31 4.56 6.12 0.02
C HIS A 31 3.56 6.84 -0.90
N LEU A 32 4.02 7.32 -2.05
CA LEU A 32 3.21 8.06 -3.02
C LEU A 32 2.51 7.12 -4.02
N ASP A 33 3.08 5.94 -4.27
CA ASP A 33 2.46 4.90 -5.08
C ASP A 33 1.17 4.38 -4.40
N GLU A 34 1.16 4.28 -3.06
CA GLU A 34 0.03 3.76 -2.27
C GLU A 34 -1.27 4.51 -2.56
N VAL A 35 -1.20 5.83 -2.76
CA VAL A 35 -2.35 6.69 -3.06
C VAL A 35 -2.47 7.04 -4.55
N ASN A 36 -1.71 6.35 -5.42
CA ASN A 36 -1.66 6.60 -6.86
C ASN A 36 -1.33 8.07 -7.20
N LEU A 37 -0.43 8.69 -6.43
CA LEU A 37 -0.02 10.08 -6.64
C LEU A 37 0.80 10.23 -7.92
N MET A 38 1.16 11.48 -8.26
CA MET A 38 1.92 11.83 -9.46
C MET A 38 1.23 11.33 -10.73
N PHE A 39 -0.09 11.51 -10.77
CA PHE A 39 -0.96 11.08 -11.88
C PHE A 39 -0.89 9.58 -12.17
N GLY A 40 -0.59 8.75 -11.16
CA GLY A 40 -0.48 7.30 -11.27
C GLY A 40 0.87 6.81 -11.81
N LEU A 41 1.90 7.66 -11.80
CA LEU A 41 3.26 7.26 -12.10
C LEU A 41 3.77 6.33 -10.99
N ARG A 42 4.11 5.10 -11.38
CA ARG A 42 4.67 4.04 -10.53
C ARG A 42 5.46 3.06 -11.39
N ASP A 43 6.22 2.18 -10.76
CA ASP A 43 6.93 1.13 -11.50
C ASP A 43 5.97 0.25 -12.32
N ILE A 44 6.33 -0.10 -13.55
CA ILE A 44 5.45 -0.81 -14.50
C ILE A 44 5.15 -2.26 -14.08
N PHE A 45 5.99 -2.87 -13.24
CA PHE A 45 5.79 -4.20 -12.69
C PHE A 45 5.21 -4.16 -11.27
N SER A 46 4.98 -2.97 -10.70
CA SER A 46 4.31 -2.82 -9.42
C SER A 46 2.82 -3.17 -9.50
N THR A 47 2.24 -3.50 -8.35
CA THR A 47 0.79 -3.71 -8.21
C THR A 47 0.04 -2.40 -8.45
N ASP A 48 -1.11 -2.44 -9.14
CA ASP A 48 -1.99 -1.27 -9.28
C ASP A 48 -2.65 -0.93 -7.93
N PRO A 49 -2.35 0.23 -7.30
CA PRO A 49 -2.95 0.62 -6.03
C PRO A 49 -4.48 0.67 -6.11
N LYS A 50 -5.06 1.04 -7.27
CA LYS A 50 -6.52 1.03 -7.45
C LYS A 50 -7.11 -0.38 -7.31
N SER A 51 -6.36 -1.40 -7.71
CA SER A 51 -6.78 -2.80 -7.54
C SER A 51 -6.78 -3.23 -6.07
N VAL A 52 -5.85 -2.70 -5.26
CA VAL A 52 -5.78 -2.95 -3.81
C VAL A 52 -7.02 -2.35 -3.13
N TYR A 53 -7.35 -1.09 -3.42
CA TYR A 53 -8.56 -0.43 -2.91
C TYR A 53 -9.85 -1.15 -3.34
N ARG A 54 -9.98 -1.48 -4.63
CA ARG A 54 -11.15 -2.21 -5.15
C ARG A 54 -11.31 -3.58 -4.47
N GLY A 55 -10.20 -4.31 -4.28
CA GLY A 55 -10.22 -5.58 -3.56
C GLY A 55 -10.62 -5.42 -2.10
N HIS A 56 -10.15 -4.36 -1.43
CA HIS A 56 -10.53 -4.07 -0.04
C HIS A 56 -11.99 -3.68 0.09
N ALA A 57 -12.51 -2.81 -0.77
CA ALA A 57 -13.93 -2.45 -0.81
C ALA A 57 -14.82 -3.70 -0.99
N ASN A 58 -14.42 -4.66 -1.85
CA ASN A 58 -15.15 -5.92 -1.98
C ASN A 58 -15.09 -6.78 -0.70
N ARG A 59 -13.95 -6.83 0.00
CA ARG A 59 -13.86 -7.51 1.31
C ARG A 59 -14.79 -6.89 2.34
N LEU A 60 -14.84 -5.56 2.41
CA LEU A 60 -15.75 -4.84 3.32
C LEU A 60 -17.21 -5.14 3.00
N LYS A 61 -17.58 -5.05 1.72
CA LYS A 61 -18.93 -5.39 1.24
C LYS A 61 -19.34 -6.82 1.63
N LEU A 62 -18.44 -7.80 1.46
CA LEU A 62 -18.70 -9.19 1.84
C LEU A 62 -18.77 -9.39 3.36
N ALA A 63 -18.18 -8.49 4.14
CA ALA A 63 -18.30 -8.45 5.60
C ALA A 63 -19.54 -7.67 6.09
N GLY A 64 -20.36 -7.13 5.19
CA GLY A 64 -21.58 -6.38 5.53
C GLY A 64 -21.37 -4.92 5.94
N MET A 65 -20.23 -4.33 5.56
CA MET A 65 -19.91 -2.90 5.74
C MET A 65 -20.17 -2.07 4.47
#